data_AF-A0A183CTX8-F1
#
_entry.id   AF-A0A183CTX8-F1
#
_cell.length_a   1.000
_cell.length_b   1.000
_cell.length_c   1.000
_cell.angle_alpha   90.00
_cell.angle_beta   90.00
_cell.angle_gamma   90.00
#
_symmetry.space_group_name_H-M   'P 1'
#
loop_
_entity.id
_entity.type
_entity.pdbx_description
1 polymer ?
#
loop_
_entity_poly.entity_id
_entity_poly.type
_entity_poly.pdbx_seq_one_letter_code
_entity_poly.pdbx_strand_id
1 'polypeptide(L)'
;MHLTDHTQLATCQLGNVVYLVYSTHQSLAMLTRNWLHQLPDDDLRLHHVVFIPDATFTLKQQLREDQRVWNRLQSVHSLPLHWFPTEQPKLITMELPQLVAQLVLNGDWNFLFRCATAARQLEQLMTGSSSALTV
;
A
#
# COMPACT_ATOMS: atom_id res chain seq x y z
N MET A 1 -15.25 37.84 -42.16
CA MET A 1 -13.98 37.11 -42.00
C MET A 1 -13.91 36.68 -40.54
N HIS A 2 -14.62 35.59 -40.21
CA HIS A 2 -14.68 35.01 -38.88
C HIS A 2 -13.98 33.67 -38.97
N LEU A 3 -12.85 33.52 -38.30
CA LEU A 3 -12.30 32.21 -37.93
C LEU A 3 -11.72 32.39 -36.53
N THR A 4 -12.43 31.75 -35.62
CA THR A 4 -12.32 31.72 -34.18
C THR A 4 -11.03 31.08 -33.70
N ASP A 5 -10.43 31.69 -32.68
CA ASP A 5 -9.42 31.09 -31.80
C ASP A 5 -9.96 29.77 -31.22
N HIS A 6 -9.51 28.65 -31.78
CA HIS A 6 -9.61 27.36 -31.11
C HIS A 6 -8.43 27.21 -30.16
N THR A 7 -8.52 27.89 -29.01
CA THR A 7 -7.75 27.55 -27.82
C THR A 7 -8.24 26.17 -27.36
N GLN A 8 -7.72 25.12 -27.98
CA GLN A 8 -7.79 23.77 -27.43
C GLN A 8 -6.96 23.80 -26.16
N LEU A 9 -7.63 24.08 -25.03
CA LEU A 9 -7.19 23.67 -23.72
C LEU A 9 -7.07 22.15 -23.78
N ALA A 10 -5.86 21.67 -24.11
CA ALA A 10 -5.49 20.29 -23.91
C ALA A 10 -5.68 20.03 -22.42
N THR A 11 -6.78 19.37 -22.08
CA THR A 11 -6.95 18.72 -20.79
C THR A 11 -5.90 17.62 -20.74
N CYS A 12 -4.68 17.97 -20.34
CA CYS A 12 -3.64 17.02 -20.01
C CYS A 12 -4.23 16.07 -18.98
N GLN A 13 -4.57 14.85 -19.42
CA GLN A 13 -5.03 13.80 -18.52
C GLN A 13 -3.88 13.53 -17.55
N LEU A 14 -4.01 14.00 -16.32
CA LEU A 14 -3.03 13.79 -15.26
C LEU A 14 -2.98 12.28 -15.00
N GLY A 15 -1.82 11.66 -15.28
CA GLY A 15 -1.61 10.23 -15.06
C GLY A 15 -1.61 9.92 -13.56
N ASN A 16 -2.08 8.73 -13.18
CA ASN A 16 -2.05 8.25 -11.80
C ASN A 16 -0.90 7.26 -11.62
N VAL A 17 -0.15 7.39 -10.52
CA VAL A 17 0.90 6.45 -10.11
C VAL A 17 0.55 5.88 -8.75
N VAL A 18 0.43 4.56 -8.67
CA VAL A 18 0.08 3.86 -7.43
C VAL A 18 1.27 3.03 -6.96
N TYR A 19 1.78 3.36 -5.77
CA TYR A 19 2.84 2.62 -5.12
C TYR A 19 2.24 1.59 -4.16
N LEU A 20 2.44 0.31 -4.48
CA LEU A 20 2.13 -0.79 -3.57
C LEU A 20 3.37 -1.04 -2.69
N VAL A 21 3.25 -0.77 -1.40
CA VAL A 21 4.41 -0.73 -0.49
C VAL A 21 4.18 -1.66 0.67
N TYR A 22 5.15 -2.51 0.96
CA TYR A 22 5.05 -3.37 2.14
C TYR A 22 5.10 -2.52 3.42
N SER A 23 4.27 -2.83 4.42
CA SER A 23 4.15 -2.05 5.67
C SER A 23 5.34 -2.23 6.61
N THR A 24 6.51 -1.75 6.18
CA THR A 24 7.76 -1.72 6.95
C THR A 24 8.49 -0.40 6.77
N HIS A 25 9.31 -0.04 7.74
CA HIS A 25 10.14 1.17 7.68
C HIS A 25 11.15 1.13 6.52
N GLN A 26 11.66 -0.07 6.19
CA GLN A 26 12.59 -0.25 5.08
C GLN A 26 11.93 0.04 3.73
N SER A 27 10.74 -0.53 3.47
CA SER A 27 10.01 -0.30 2.23
C SER A 27 9.60 1.17 2.08
N LEU A 28 9.17 1.81 3.17
CA LEU A 28 8.88 3.24 3.17
C LEU A 28 10.12 4.08 2.84
N ALA A 29 11.27 3.79 3.48
CA ALA A 29 12.51 4.50 3.21
C ALA A 29 13.00 4.33 1.77
N MET A 30 12.81 3.14 1.17
CA MET A 30 13.11 2.92 -0.25
C MET A 30 12.18 3.74 -1.15
N LEU A 31 10.87 3.76 -0.85
CA LEU A 31 9.91 4.56 -1.60
C LEU A 31 10.28 6.05 -1.58
N THR A 32 10.52 6.62 -0.39
CA THR A 32 10.80 8.05 -0.27
C THR A 32 12.13 8.41 -0.93
N ARG A 33 13.21 7.71 -0.60
CA ARG A 33 14.57 8.04 -1.09
C ARG A 33 14.79 7.75 -2.56
N ASN A 34 14.31 6.62 -3.05
CA ASN A 34 14.64 6.18 -4.41
C ASN A 34 13.63 6.65 -5.44
N TRP A 35 12.40 7.00 -5.03
CA TRP A 35 11.34 7.37 -5.95
C TRP A 35 10.83 8.78 -5.69
N LEU A 36 10.21 9.02 -4.53
CA LEU A 36 9.44 10.26 -4.31
C LEU A 36 10.33 11.51 -4.21
N HIS A 37 11.54 11.40 -3.66
CA HIS A 37 12.51 12.49 -3.64
C HIS A 37 13.18 12.76 -4.99
N GLN A 38 13.18 11.77 -5.90
CA GLN A 38 13.80 11.88 -7.22
C GLN A 38 12.83 12.39 -8.29
N LEU A 39 11.55 12.56 -7.93
CA LEU A 39 10.56 13.09 -8.85
C LEU A 39 10.91 14.54 -9.27
N PRO A 40 10.81 14.86 -10.57
CA PRO A 40 10.92 16.23 -11.05
C PRO A 40 9.94 17.16 -10.34
N ASP A 41 10.27 18.45 -10.23
CA ASP A 41 9.36 19.44 -9.62
C ASP A 41 8.15 19.77 -10.51
N ASP A 42 8.24 19.48 -11.81
CA ASP A 42 7.17 19.61 -12.80
C ASP A 42 6.39 18.31 -13.04
N ASP A 43 6.57 17.29 -12.18
CA ASP A 43 5.77 16.06 -12.27
C ASP A 43 4.31 16.34 -11.88
N LEU A 44 3.44 16.36 -12.88
CA LEU A 44 2.01 16.64 -12.71
C LEU A 44 1.19 15.38 -12.37
N ARG A 45 1.80 14.20 -12.30
CA ARG A 45 1.05 12.96 -12.01
C ARG A 45 0.49 12.96 -10.59
N LEU A 46 -0.64 12.28 -10.40
CA LEU A 46 -1.23 12.07 -9.09
C LEU A 46 -0.61 10.83 -8.45
N HIS A 47 0.07 11.01 -7.32
CA HIS A 47 0.79 9.93 -6.65
C HIS A 47 -0.03 9.38 -5.47
N HIS A 48 -0.22 8.07 -5.45
CA HIS A 48 -0.97 7.36 -4.42
C HIS A 48 -0.09 6.31 -3.76
N VAL A 49 -0.09 6.25 -2.43
CA VAL A 49 0.60 5.20 -1.68
C VAL A 49 -0.42 4.26 -1.08
N VAL A 50 -0.24 2.96 -1.29
CA VAL A 50 -1.08 1.92 -0.70
C VAL A 50 -0.18 0.95 0.06
N PHE A 51 -0.34 0.94 1.37
CA PHE A 51 0.38 0.07 2.27
C PHE A 51 -0.26 -1.32 2.33
N ILE A 52 0.55 -2.37 2.21
CA ILE A 52 0.13 -3.78 2.26
C ILE A 52 1.05 -4.57 3.22
N PRO A 53 0.53 -5.26 4.25
CA PRO A 53 -0.83 -5.13 4.78
C PRO A 53 -1.03 -3.74 5.41
N ASP A 54 -2.01 -3.55 6.29
CA ASP A 54 -2.24 -2.24 6.92
C ASP A 54 -0.98 -1.62 7.55
N ALA A 55 -0.75 -0.33 7.25
CA ALA A 55 0.34 0.40 7.86
C ALA A 55 0.00 0.77 9.31
N THR A 56 1.01 0.60 10.17
CA THR A 56 0.96 1.06 11.55
C THR A 56 0.86 2.58 11.62
N PHE A 57 0.41 3.10 12.76
CA PHE A 57 0.39 4.53 13.03
C PHE A 57 1.78 5.16 12.84
N THR A 58 2.84 4.49 13.31
CA THR A 58 4.22 4.97 13.22
C THR A 58 4.68 5.15 11.77
N LEU A 59 4.34 4.22 10.86
CA LEU A 59 4.67 4.35 9.44
C LEU A 59 3.93 5.51 8.78
N LYS A 60 2.65 5.69 9.09
CA LYS A 60 1.85 6.80 8.57
C LYS A 60 2.37 8.15 9.07
N GLN A 61 2.78 8.24 10.34
CA GLN A 61 3.40 9.44 10.88
C GLN A 61 4.72 9.76 10.22
N GLN A 62 5.61 8.78 10.07
CA GLN A 62 6.90 8.98 9.40
C GLN A 62 6.74 9.52 7.96
N LEU A 63 5.74 9.03 7.22
CA LEU A 63 5.45 9.55 5.87
C LEU A 63 4.91 11.00 5.90
N ARG A 64 4.15 11.38 6.95
CA ARG A 64 3.61 12.74 7.10
C ARG A 64 4.67 13.75 7.53
N GLU A 65 5.65 13.32 8.32
CA GLU A 65 6.75 14.18 8.79
C GLU A 65 7.67 14.62 7.64
N ASP A 66 7.76 13.83 6.57
CA ASP A 66 8.43 14.23 5.34
C ASP A 66 7.52 15.14 4.49
N GLN A 67 7.48 16.42 4.84
CA GLN A 67 6.59 17.39 4.19
C GLN A 67 6.81 17.48 2.67
N ARG A 68 8.05 17.29 2.20
CA ARG A 68 8.38 17.33 0.76
C ARG A 68 7.71 16.18 0.02
N VAL A 69 7.75 14.98 0.59
CA VAL A 69 7.07 13.82 0.02
C VAL A 69 5.56 13.94 0.21
N TRP A 70 5.11 14.28 1.41
CA TRP A 70 3.69 14.34 1.77
C TRP A 70 2.90 15.26 0.82
N ASN A 71 3.45 16.43 0.50
CA ASN A 71 2.80 17.40 -0.39
C ASN A 71 2.67 16.91 -1.84
N ARG A 72 3.43 15.88 -2.26
CA ARG A 72 3.34 15.29 -3.61
C ARG A 72 2.31 14.17 -3.68
N LEU A 73 1.83 13.68 -2.55
CA LEU A 73 0.89 12.56 -2.51
C LEU A 73 -0.55 13.05 -2.57
N GLN A 74 -1.30 12.52 -3.53
CA GLN A 74 -2.74 12.72 -3.63
C GLN A 74 -3.50 11.90 -2.58
N SER A 75 -3.06 10.67 -2.31
CA SER A 75 -3.66 9.88 -1.24
C SER A 75 -2.72 8.84 -0.64
N VAL A 76 -3.02 8.46 0.60
CA VAL A 76 -2.35 7.40 1.34
C VAL A 76 -3.40 6.47 1.92
N HIS A 77 -3.36 5.21 1.50
CA HIS A 77 -4.29 4.17 1.92
C HIS A 77 -3.55 2.97 2.49
N SER A 78 -4.32 2.06 3.07
CA SER A 78 -3.85 0.81 3.63
C SER A 78 -4.84 -0.28 3.25
N LEU A 79 -4.31 -1.44 2.90
CA LEU A 79 -5.10 -2.62 2.53
C LEU A 79 -4.80 -3.74 3.53
N PRO A 80 -5.83 -4.33 4.16
CA PRO A 80 -5.69 -5.49 5.04
C PRO A 80 -5.42 -6.79 4.25
N LEU A 81 -4.48 -6.78 3.31
CA LEU A 81 -4.11 -7.95 2.53
C LEU A 81 -2.90 -8.63 3.18
N HIS A 82 -3.17 -9.70 3.91
CA HIS A 82 -2.16 -10.45 4.66
C HIS A 82 -1.76 -11.79 4.02
N TRP A 83 -2.58 -12.32 3.11
CA TRP A 83 -2.38 -13.65 2.53
C TRP A 83 -2.06 -13.55 1.05
N PHE A 84 -0.96 -14.16 0.66
CA PHE A 84 -0.50 -14.26 -0.71
C PHE A 84 -0.68 -15.69 -1.21
N PRO A 85 -1.20 -15.87 -2.43
CA PRO A 85 -1.22 -17.19 -3.07
C PRO A 85 0.21 -17.63 -3.37
N THR A 86 0.43 -18.94 -3.34
CA THR A 86 1.67 -19.56 -3.82
C THR A 86 1.39 -20.31 -5.12
N GLU A 87 2.46 -20.80 -5.77
CA GLU A 87 2.35 -21.72 -6.92
C GLU A 87 1.59 -23.01 -6.58
N GLN A 88 1.48 -23.35 -5.29
CA GLN A 88 0.71 -24.50 -4.82
C GLN A 88 -0.74 -24.10 -4.51
N PRO A 89 -1.75 -24.67 -5.21
CA PRO A 89 -3.14 -24.21 -5.12
C PRO A 89 -3.79 -24.26 -3.72
N LYS A 90 -3.25 -25.05 -2.80
CA LYS A 90 -3.77 -25.22 -1.43
C LYS A 90 -2.91 -24.55 -0.37
N LEU A 91 -1.95 -23.72 -0.78
CA LEU A 91 -1.01 -23.06 0.11
C LEU A 91 -1.09 -21.54 -0.08
N ILE A 92 -1.34 -20.86 1.02
CA ILE A 92 -1.24 -19.41 1.16
C ILE A 92 -0.19 -19.09 2.22
N THR A 93 0.44 -17.93 2.08
CA THR A 93 1.56 -17.50 2.92
C THR A 93 1.40 -16.02 3.27
N MET A 94 1.90 -15.62 4.43
CA MET A 94 1.98 -14.19 4.80
C MET A 94 3.29 -13.53 4.36
N GLU A 95 4.25 -14.31 3.84
CA GLU A 95 5.61 -13.86 3.49
C GLU A 95 6.25 -13.02 4.61
N LEU A 96 6.28 -13.59 5.82
CA LEU A 96 6.91 -12.97 7.00
C LEU A 96 8.21 -13.69 7.37
N PRO A 97 9.31 -13.53 6.60
CA PRO A 97 10.55 -14.29 6.80
C PRO A 97 11.20 -14.02 8.18
N GLN A 98 10.94 -12.85 8.78
CA GLN A 98 11.49 -12.50 10.09
C GLN A 98 10.58 -12.86 11.27
N LEU A 99 9.41 -13.47 11.04
CA LEU A 99 8.42 -13.71 12.09
C LEU A 99 9.00 -14.47 13.28
N VAL A 100 9.70 -15.58 13.02
CA VAL A 100 10.27 -16.41 14.08
C VAL A 100 11.30 -15.64 14.89
N ALA A 101 12.22 -14.93 14.23
CA ALA A 101 13.23 -14.13 14.92
C ALA A 101 12.60 -13.01 15.76
N GLN A 102 11.66 -12.26 15.20
CA GLN A 102 11.01 -11.15 15.90
C GLN A 102 10.15 -11.63 17.07
N LEU A 103 9.43 -12.74 16.91
CA LEU A 103 8.56 -13.26 17.96
C LEU A 103 9.35 -13.95 19.08
N VAL A 104 10.28 -14.85 18.71
CA VAL A 104 10.96 -15.73 19.67
C VAL A 104 12.16 -15.04 20.32
N LEU A 105 12.94 -14.28 19.56
CA LEU A 105 14.16 -13.65 20.08
C LEU A 105 13.89 -12.26 20.63
N ASN A 106 13.06 -11.47 19.95
CA ASN A 106 12.83 -10.07 20.32
C ASN A 106 11.55 -9.86 21.16
N GLY A 107 10.71 -10.90 21.30
CA GLY A 107 9.43 -10.78 22.02
C GLY A 107 8.48 -9.75 21.41
N ASP A 108 8.57 -9.51 20.10
CA ASP A 108 7.74 -8.50 19.43
C ASP A 108 6.32 -9.02 19.21
N TRP A 109 5.46 -8.76 20.19
CA TRP A 109 4.06 -9.12 20.17
C TRP A 109 3.25 -8.46 19.04
N ASN A 110 3.77 -7.40 18.40
CA ASN A 110 3.08 -6.80 17.25
C ASN A 110 3.01 -7.77 16.07
N PHE A 111 4.04 -8.59 15.87
CA PHE A 111 4.01 -9.62 14.83
C PHE A 111 2.94 -10.67 15.12
N LEU A 112 2.77 -11.07 16.39
CA LEU A 112 1.71 -12.01 16.78
C LEU A 112 0.32 -11.40 16.54
N PHE A 113 0.13 -10.14 16.91
CA PHE A 113 -1.12 -9.42 16.64
C PHE A 113 -1.45 -9.40 15.15
N ARG A 114 -0.46 -9.08 14.28
CA ARG A 114 -0.64 -9.11 12.82
C ARG A 114 -1.04 -10.48 12.30
N CYS A 115 -0.45 -11.56 12.83
CA CYS A 115 -0.85 -12.93 12.49
C CYS A 115 -2.29 -13.23 12.94
N ALA A 116 -2.68 -12.82 14.14
CA ALA A 116 -4.04 -13.02 14.63
C ALA A 116 -5.08 -12.26 13.78
N THR A 117 -4.79 -11.01 13.40
CA THR A 117 -5.65 -10.23 12.50
C THR A 117 -5.79 -10.89 11.13
N ALA A 118 -4.67 -11.37 10.56
CA ALA A 118 -4.68 -12.08 9.29
C ALA A 118 -5.53 -13.36 9.35
N ALA A 119 -5.35 -14.18 10.39
CA ALA A 119 -6.14 -15.40 10.59
C ALA A 119 -7.63 -15.07 10.70
N ARG A 120 -7.99 -14.04 11.47
CA ARG A 120 -9.38 -13.59 11.60
C ARG A 120 -10.00 -13.16 10.28
N GLN A 121 -9.25 -12.47 9.42
CA GLN A 121 -9.74 -12.07 8.10
C GLN A 121 -9.95 -13.29 7.19
N LEU A 122 -9.07 -14.29 7.27
CA LEU A 122 -9.23 -15.52 6.52
C LEU A 122 -10.50 -16.26 6.94
N GLU A 123 -10.75 -16.38 8.25
CA GLU A 123 -12.00 -16.94 8.78
C GLU A 123 -13.23 -16.20 8.25
N GLN A 124 -13.19 -14.86 8.25
CA GLN A 124 -14.28 -14.03 7.73
C GLN A 124 -14.51 -14.24 6.23
N LEU A 125 -13.46 -14.39 5.42
CA LEU A 125 -13.59 -14.70 4.00
C LEU A 125 -14.20 -16.08 3.78
N MET A 126 -13.77 -17.08 4.56
CA MET A 126 -14.28 -18.45 4.44
C MET A 126 -15.73 -18.57 4.90
N THR A 127 -16.12 -17.87 5.96
CA THR A 127 -17.48 -17.90 6.52
C THR A 127 -18.45 -16.99 5.75
N GLY A 128 -17.98 -15.82 5.29
CA GLY A 128 -18.77 -14.88 4.49
C GLY A 128 -19.06 -15.37 3.07
N SER A 129 -18.29 -16.33 2.56
CA SER A 129 -18.54 -16.96 1.24
C SER A 129 -19.70 -17.97 1.26
N SER A 130 -20.23 -18.34 2.44
CA SER A 130 -21.28 -19.36 2.54
C SER A 130 -22.68 -18.88 2.15
N SER A 131 -22.89 -17.59 1.91
CA SER A 131 -24.20 -17.02 1.51
C SER A 131 -24.28 -16.56 0.04
N ALA A 132 -23.20 -16.65 -0.73
CA ALA A 132 -23.13 -16.13 -2.09
C ALA A 132 -23.03 -17.19 -3.21
N LEU A 133 -23.06 -18.49 -2.88
CA LEU A 133 -22.89 -19.59 -3.85
C LEU A 133 -24.07 -20.58 -3.89
N THR A 134 -25.29 -20.09 -3.68
CA THR A 134 -26.50 -20.79 -4.15
C THR A 134 -27.12 -19.98 -5.29
N VAL A 135 -26.74 -20.33 -6.52
CA VAL A 135 -27.53 -20.11 -7.73
C VAL A 135 -27.64 -21.45 -8.43
#